data_AF-A0A8X7Z6T1-F1
#
_entry.id   AF-A0A8X7Z6T1-F1
#
_cell.length_a   1.000
_cell.length_b   1.000
_cell.length_c   1.000
_cell.angle_alpha   90.00
_cell.angle_beta   90.00
_cell.angle_gamma   90.00
#
_symmetry.space_group_name_H-M   'P 1'
#
loop_
_entity.id
_entity.type
_entity.pdbx_description
1 polymer ?
#
loop_
_entity_poly.entity_id
_entity_poly.type
_entity_poly.pdbx_seq_one_letter_code
_entity_poly.pdbx_strand_id
1 'polypeptide(L)'
;MAPPADNEVVHEFWFFKVYKDSRVELVWPEFPKVPPSTDLITGVQSKDVMILTEPQVSVRIFLPKLKAPDQKLPLLLFVHGGGFVMFSPSAIPYHVLCNKVAVDANVIVVSVEYGLFLTRPMPACYEDSWEALQWVASHADGSGAEPWLNNHADFGKVFLGGDSGGANISHTLAFRVGSVGLPGVKVADER
;
A
#
# COMPACT_ATOMS: atom_id res chain seq x y z
N MET A 1 -30.94 26.12 9.70
CA MET A 1 -30.94 24.68 10.00
C MET A 1 -30.75 23.95 8.69
N ALA A 2 -29.79 23.03 8.58
CA ALA A 2 -29.75 22.11 7.45
C ALA A 2 -31.06 21.27 7.45
N PRO A 3 -31.61 20.92 6.28
CA PRO A 3 -32.75 20.01 6.22
C PRO A 3 -32.42 18.69 6.95
N PRO A 4 -33.40 18.03 7.58
CA PRO A 4 -33.17 16.74 8.21
C PRO A 4 -32.64 15.74 7.17
N ALA A 5 -31.66 14.92 7.57
CA ALA A 5 -31.07 13.91 6.70
C ALA A 5 -32.17 12.97 6.19
N ASP A 6 -32.21 12.78 4.87
CA ASP A 6 -33.12 11.83 4.24
C ASP A 6 -32.50 10.44 4.38
N ASN A 7 -33.02 9.65 5.34
CA ASN A 7 -32.52 8.30 5.63
C ASN A 7 -33.07 7.24 4.67
N GLU A 8 -33.74 7.64 3.58
CA GLU A 8 -34.14 6.74 2.51
C GLU A 8 -32.90 6.19 1.78
N VAL A 9 -32.67 4.89 1.90
CA VAL A 9 -31.61 4.17 1.18
C VAL A 9 -32.09 3.89 -0.24
N VAL A 10 -31.37 4.41 -1.24
CA VAL A 10 -31.68 4.20 -2.67
C VAL A 10 -30.95 2.97 -3.20
N HIS A 11 -29.72 2.74 -2.73
CA HIS A 11 -28.96 1.54 -3.05
C HIS A 11 -28.30 0.95 -1.81
N GLU A 12 -28.41 -0.36 -1.67
CA GLU A 12 -27.71 -1.13 -0.66
C GLU A 12 -26.75 -2.10 -1.37
N PHE A 13 -25.46 -1.89 -1.13
CA PHE A 13 -24.40 -2.79 -1.58
C PHE A 13 -23.85 -3.55 -0.39
N TRP A 14 -23.05 -4.58 -0.67
CA TRP A 14 -22.43 -5.37 0.37
C TRP A 14 -21.59 -4.51 1.33
N PHE A 15 -20.86 -3.51 0.81
CA PHE A 15 -19.93 -2.69 1.58
C PHE A 15 -20.47 -1.34 2.06
N PHE A 16 -21.49 -0.81 1.40
CA PHE A 16 -21.97 0.55 1.66
C PHE A 16 -23.43 0.74 1.25
N LYS A 17 -24.05 1.74 1.85
CA LYS A 17 -25.38 2.25 1.51
C LYS A 17 -25.26 3.60 0.83
N VAL A 18 -26.09 3.83 -0.17
CA VAL A 18 -26.26 5.13 -0.84
C VAL A 18 -27.64 5.66 -0.47
N TYR A 19 -27.66 6.81 0.18
CA TYR A 19 -28.87 7.51 0.58
C TYR A 19 -29.36 8.44 -0.53
N LYS A 20 -30.63 8.81 -0.48
CA LYS A 20 -31.26 9.70 -1.46
C LYS A 20 -30.66 11.10 -1.51
N ASP A 21 -30.09 11.54 -0.38
CA ASP A 21 -29.30 12.78 -0.28
C ASP A 21 -27.86 12.64 -0.81
N SER A 22 -27.55 11.53 -1.49
CA SER A 22 -26.22 11.17 -2.03
C SER A 22 -25.16 10.86 -0.97
N ARG A 23 -25.51 10.80 0.32
CA ARG A 23 -24.59 10.31 1.35
C ARG A 23 -24.26 8.85 1.11
N VAL A 24 -23.00 8.50 1.32
CA VAL A 24 -22.53 7.11 1.32
C VAL A 24 -22.12 6.73 2.73
N GLU A 25 -22.61 5.60 3.22
CA GLU A 25 -22.25 5.05 4.54
C GLU A 25 -21.65 3.67 4.37
N LEU A 26 -20.46 3.46 4.93
CA LEU A 26 -19.87 2.13 5.00
C LEU A 26 -20.61 1.33 6.07
N VAL A 27 -21.13 0.16 5.70
CA VAL A 27 -21.86 -0.75 6.60
C VAL A 27 -20.99 -1.90 7.11
N TRP A 28 -19.68 -1.82 6.87
CA TRP A 28 -18.72 -2.81 7.35
C TRP A 28 -18.05 -2.33 8.66
N PRO A 29 -17.77 -3.24 9.62
CA PRO A 29 -17.04 -2.88 10.83
C PRO A 29 -15.67 -2.29 10.51
N GLU A 30 -15.23 -1.35 11.36
CA GLU A 30 -13.82 -0.95 11.39
C GLU A 30 -12.94 -2.17 11.67
N PHE A 31 -11.83 -2.25 10.93
CA PHE A 31 -10.88 -3.32 11.13
C PHE A 31 -9.86 -2.92 12.19
N PRO A 32 -9.58 -3.79 13.17
CA PRO A 32 -8.53 -3.52 14.14
C PRO A 32 -7.20 -3.29 13.43
N LYS A 33 -6.50 -2.24 13.87
CA LYS A 33 -5.19 -1.86 13.38
C LYS A 33 -4.13 -2.23 14.42
N VAL A 34 -2.93 -2.53 13.95
CA VAL A 34 -1.77 -2.81 14.79
C VAL A 34 -0.66 -1.80 14.55
N PRO A 35 0.07 -1.37 15.59
CA PRO A 35 1.24 -0.53 15.42
C PRO A 35 2.35 -1.31 14.69
N PRO A 36 3.30 -0.61 14.04
CA PRO A 36 4.49 -1.26 13.53
C PRO A 36 5.28 -1.83 14.72
N SER A 37 5.81 -3.03 14.54
CA SER A 37 6.55 -3.74 15.59
C SER A 37 7.56 -4.74 14.99
N THR A 38 8.38 -5.32 15.87
CA THR A 38 9.16 -6.53 15.54
C THR A 38 8.33 -7.75 15.94
N ASP A 39 7.98 -8.58 14.96
CA ASP A 39 7.26 -9.82 15.20
C ASP A 39 8.20 -10.85 15.84
N LEU A 40 7.82 -11.37 17.01
CA LEU A 40 8.68 -12.23 17.82
C LEU A 40 8.84 -13.64 17.26
N ILE A 41 7.94 -14.08 16.38
CA ILE A 41 7.94 -15.43 15.81
C ILE A 41 8.79 -15.47 14.55
N THR A 42 8.57 -14.49 13.67
CA THR A 42 9.20 -14.39 12.35
C THR A 42 10.48 -13.56 12.34
N GLY A 43 10.64 -12.65 13.31
CA GLY A 43 11.71 -11.66 13.33
C GLY A 43 11.57 -10.53 12.32
N VAL A 44 10.43 -10.44 11.61
CA VAL A 44 10.15 -9.33 10.69
C VAL A 44 10.01 -8.04 11.49
N GLN A 45 10.72 -7.01 11.06
CA GLN A 45 10.58 -5.66 11.59
C GLN A 45 9.66 -4.85 10.69
N SER A 46 8.78 -4.06 11.27
CA SER A 46 7.94 -3.14 10.52
C SER A 46 8.05 -1.71 11.02
N LYS A 47 7.84 -0.73 10.13
CA LYS A 47 7.74 0.69 10.46
C LYS A 47 6.87 1.44 9.46
N ASP A 48 6.28 2.54 9.92
CA ASP A 48 5.51 3.45 9.08
C ASP A 48 6.39 4.64 8.66
N VAL A 49 6.32 5.02 7.39
CA VAL A 49 7.08 6.12 6.81
C VAL A 49 6.14 7.04 6.06
N MET A 50 6.22 8.34 6.36
CA MET A 50 5.48 9.38 5.65
C MET A 50 6.25 9.78 4.38
N ILE A 51 5.58 9.71 3.23
CA ILE A 51 6.15 10.06 1.93
C ILE A 51 5.81 11.52 1.60
N LEU A 52 4.53 11.86 1.70
CA LEU A 52 3.99 13.20 1.50
C LEU A 52 3.08 13.57 2.66
N THR A 53 3.07 14.85 3.03
CA THR A 53 2.15 15.38 4.04
C THR A 53 0.87 15.94 3.44
N GLU A 54 0.92 16.43 2.19
CA GLU A 54 -0.23 17.05 1.51
C GLU A 54 -0.25 16.69 0.00
N PRO A 55 -1.15 15.82 -0.46
CA PRO A 55 -2.01 14.98 0.38
C PRO A 55 -1.17 13.96 1.16
N GLN A 56 -1.70 13.46 2.28
CA GLN A 56 -0.99 12.46 3.07
C GLN A 56 -0.84 11.15 2.30
N VAL A 57 0.41 10.72 2.09
CA VAL A 57 0.78 9.42 1.52
C VAL A 57 1.82 8.78 2.42
N SER A 58 1.58 7.56 2.87
CA SER A 58 2.49 6.81 3.73
C SER A 58 2.59 5.35 3.33
N VAL A 59 3.63 4.69 3.80
CA VAL A 59 3.83 3.25 3.62
C VAL A 59 4.16 2.59 4.94
N ARG A 60 3.77 1.32 5.09
CA ARG A 60 4.36 0.42 6.07
C ARG A 60 5.39 -0.47 5.40
N ILE A 61 6.63 -0.41 5.88
CA ILE A 61 7.72 -1.24 5.38
C ILE A 61 7.87 -2.45 6.29
N PHE A 62 8.03 -3.64 5.71
CA PHE A 62 8.34 -4.89 6.39
C PHE A 62 9.71 -5.38 5.92
N LEU A 63 10.64 -5.48 6.85
CA LEU A 63 12.00 -5.98 6.62
C LEU A 63 12.13 -7.36 7.28
N PRO A 64 12.29 -8.44 6.50
CA PRO A 64 12.52 -9.75 7.07
C PRO A 64 13.90 -9.82 7.73
N LYS A 65 14.11 -10.83 8.57
CA LYS A 65 15.39 -11.04 9.24
C LYS A 65 16.51 -11.23 8.21
N LEU A 66 17.47 -10.31 8.24
CA LEU A 66 18.65 -10.36 7.39
C LEU A 66 19.56 -11.54 7.78
N LYS A 67 20.12 -12.20 6.77
CA LYS A 67 21.13 -13.27 6.89
C LYS A 67 22.55 -12.73 6.92
N ALA A 68 22.77 -11.52 6.39
CA ALA A 68 24.04 -10.78 6.42
C ALA A 68 23.78 -9.27 6.48
N PRO A 69 24.70 -8.46 7.05
CA PRO A 69 24.50 -7.00 7.18
C PRO A 69 24.31 -6.25 5.86
N ASP A 70 24.92 -6.73 4.79
CA ASP A 70 24.92 -6.14 3.44
C ASP A 70 23.96 -6.85 2.48
N GLN A 71 23.09 -7.74 2.99
CA GLN A 71 22.17 -8.50 2.17
C GLN A 71 21.21 -7.58 1.41
N LYS A 72 21.19 -7.74 0.08
CA LYS A 72 20.16 -7.18 -0.81
C LYS A 72 19.02 -8.16 -1.01
N LEU A 73 17.80 -7.67 -0.95
CA LEU A 73 16.56 -8.41 -1.04
C LEU A 73 15.69 -7.84 -2.16
N PRO A 74 14.96 -8.68 -2.92
CA PRO A 74 13.91 -8.17 -3.79
C PRO A 74 12.90 -7.33 -3.01
N LEU A 75 12.23 -6.41 -3.69
CA LEU A 75 11.24 -5.52 -3.11
C LEU A 75 9.87 -5.77 -3.72
N LEU A 76 8.84 -5.87 -2.88
CA LEU A 76 7.44 -5.91 -3.27
C LEU A 76 6.76 -4.60 -2.84
N LEU A 77 6.28 -3.80 -3.78
CA LEU A 77 5.29 -2.77 -3.50
C LEU A 77 3.92 -3.45 -3.45
N PHE A 78 3.30 -3.47 -2.27
CA PHE A 78 2.01 -4.11 -2.03
C PHE A 78 0.91 -3.06 -1.86
N VAL A 79 -0.20 -3.23 -2.58
CA VAL A 79 -1.39 -2.39 -2.45
C VAL A 79 -2.54 -3.25 -1.92
N HIS A 80 -3.08 -2.89 -0.76
CA HIS A 80 -4.16 -3.66 -0.15
C HIS A 80 -5.48 -3.53 -0.92
N GLY A 81 -6.33 -4.55 -0.80
CA GLY A 81 -7.71 -4.54 -1.27
C GLY A 81 -8.66 -3.73 -0.38
N GLY A 82 -9.96 -4.04 -0.46
CA GLY A 82 -11.01 -3.28 0.23
C GLY A 82 -11.86 -2.40 -0.68
N GLY A 83 -11.94 -2.73 -1.98
CA GLY A 83 -12.83 -2.04 -2.91
C GLY A 83 -12.64 -0.52 -2.95
N PHE A 84 -11.41 -0.05 -2.73
CA PHE A 84 -11.04 1.37 -2.68
C PHE A 84 -11.62 2.17 -1.49
N VAL A 85 -12.37 1.53 -0.58
CA VAL A 85 -13.13 2.22 0.48
C VAL A 85 -12.72 1.80 1.90
N MET A 86 -11.93 0.74 2.06
CA MET A 86 -11.55 0.23 3.38
C MET A 86 -10.13 -0.34 3.43
N PHE A 87 -9.74 -0.70 4.65
CA PHE A 87 -8.43 -1.22 5.05
C PHE A 87 -7.30 -0.19 5.02
N SER A 88 -6.12 -0.68 5.40
CA SER A 88 -4.87 0.04 5.59
C SER A 88 -3.76 -1.03 5.72
N PRO A 89 -2.49 -0.74 5.39
CA PRO A 89 -1.35 -1.56 5.76
C PRO A 89 -1.28 -1.94 7.25
N SER A 90 -1.89 -1.13 8.12
CA SER A 90 -1.96 -1.38 9.56
C SER A 90 -3.11 -2.28 9.99
N ALA A 91 -4.10 -2.55 9.12
CA ALA A 91 -5.19 -3.47 9.44
C ALA A 91 -4.63 -4.89 9.63
N ILE A 92 -5.06 -5.59 10.69
CA ILE A 92 -4.57 -6.94 11.04
C ILE A 92 -4.44 -7.89 9.85
N PRO A 93 -5.45 -8.08 8.96
CA PRO A 93 -5.32 -9.02 7.85
C PRO A 93 -4.17 -8.67 6.90
N TYR A 94 -3.97 -7.39 6.59
CA TYR A 94 -2.92 -6.94 5.68
C TYR A 94 -1.55 -6.89 6.34
N HIS A 95 -1.49 -6.55 7.63
CA HIS A 95 -0.24 -6.62 8.38
C HIS A 95 0.28 -8.06 8.47
N VAL A 96 -0.59 -9.02 8.82
CA VAL A 96 -0.24 -10.44 8.89
C VAL A 96 0.15 -10.98 7.52
N LEU A 97 -0.58 -10.62 6.46
CA LEU A 97 -0.26 -11.01 5.09
C LEU A 97 1.12 -10.49 4.67
N CYS A 98 1.39 -9.19 4.83
CA CYS A 98 2.66 -8.58 4.43
C CYS A 98 3.84 -9.15 5.24
N ASN A 99 3.65 -9.40 6.54
CA ASN A 99 4.65 -10.06 7.37
C ASN A 99 4.96 -11.46 6.84
N LYS A 100 3.93 -12.28 6.57
CA LYS A 100 4.09 -13.63 6.03
C LYS A 100 4.78 -13.63 4.67
N VAL A 101 4.40 -12.72 3.76
CA VAL A 101 5.04 -12.58 2.44
C VAL A 101 6.51 -12.19 2.58
N ALA A 102 6.84 -11.25 3.48
CA ALA A 102 8.21 -10.83 3.72
C ALA A 102 9.11 -12.01 4.12
N VAL A 103 8.61 -12.92 4.96
CA VAL A 103 9.34 -14.13 5.38
C VAL A 103 9.40 -15.18 4.27
N ASP A 104 8.23 -15.59 3.76
CA ASP A 104 8.12 -16.74 2.87
C ASP A 104 8.83 -16.49 1.54
N ALA A 105 8.76 -15.27 1.01
CA ALA A 105 9.44 -14.88 -0.21
C ALA A 105 10.83 -14.26 0.04
N ASN A 106 11.19 -13.99 1.31
CA ASN A 106 12.43 -13.31 1.68
C ASN A 106 12.62 -12.00 0.90
N VAL A 107 11.62 -11.12 0.99
CA VAL A 107 11.53 -9.82 0.29
C VAL A 107 11.24 -8.68 1.26
N ILE A 108 11.66 -7.46 0.91
CA ILE A 108 11.16 -6.26 1.57
C ILE A 108 9.76 -5.99 1.04
N VAL A 109 8.77 -5.80 1.92
CA VAL A 109 7.43 -5.39 1.51
C VAL A 109 7.22 -3.92 1.86
N VAL A 110 6.84 -3.11 0.87
CA VAL A 110 6.42 -1.71 1.04
C VAL A 110 4.91 -1.66 0.79
N SER A 111 4.12 -1.61 1.85
CA SER A 111 2.66 -1.66 1.80
C SER A 111 2.08 -0.25 1.83
N VAL A 112 1.31 0.12 0.81
CA VAL A 112 0.86 1.51 0.57
C VAL A 112 -0.41 1.85 1.36
N GLU A 113 -0.39 2.95 2.12
CA GLU A 113 -1.58 3.60 2.68
C GLU A 113 -2.06 4.66 1.68
N TYR A 114 -3.01 4.27 0.82
CA TYR A 114 -3.56 5.13 -0.22
C TYR A 114 -4.88 5.79 0.22
N GLY A 115 -5.27 6.88 -0.44
CA GLY A 115 -6.52 7.58 -0.21
C GLY A 115 -7.76 6.73 -0.53
N LEU A 116 -8.62 6.53 0.47
CA LEU A 116 -9.88 5.80 0.31
C LEU A 116 -10.95 6.70 -0.32
N PHE A 117 -11.76 6.15 -1.22
CA PHE A 117 -12.70 6.87 -2.08
C PHE A 117 -13.61 7.88 -1.34
N LEU A 118 -14.04 7.58 -0.11
CA LEU A 118 -14.94 8.47 0.64
C LEU A 118 -14.24 9.72 1.19
N THR A 119 -12.97 9.63 1.53
CA THR A 119 -12.18 10.78 2.03
C THR A 119 -11.39 11.43 0.90
N ARG A 120 -10.93 10.62 -0.06
CA ARG A 120 -10.14 11.00 -1.22
C ARG A 120 -10.64 10.23 -2.44
N PRO A 121 -11.56 10.81 -3.23
CA PRO A 121 -12.14 10.15 -4.41
C PRO A 121 -11.09 9.78 -5.46
N MET A 122 -11.47 8.86 -6.35
CA MET A 122 -10.70 8.55 -7.56
C MET A 122 -10.35 9.84 -8.34
N PRO A 123 -9.11 9.99 -8.85
CA PRO A 123 -8.07 8.97 -9.00
C PRO A 123 -7.05 8.88 -7.83
N ALA A 124 -7.36 9.42 -6.64
CA ALA A 124 -6.39 9.57 -5.55
C ALA A 124 -5.59 8.29 -5.23
N CYS A 125 -6.24 7.13 -5.14
CA CYS A 125 -5.53 5.88 -4.81
C CYS A 125 -4.47 5.49 -5.85
N TYR A 126 -4.69 5.82 -7.14
CA TYR A 126 -3.73 5.56 -8.20
C TYR A 126 -2.55 6.52 -8.11
N GLU A 127 -2.80 7.81 -7.87
CA GLU A 127 -1.73 8.80 -7.73
C GLU A 127 -0.92 8.56 -6.46
N ASP A 128 -1.55 8.26 -5.32
CA ASP A 128 -0.84 7.95 -4.07
C ASP A 128 0.07 6.73 -4.21
N SER A 129 -0.42 5.69 -4.89
CA SER A 129 0.38 4.49 -5.12
C SER A 129 1.48 4.71 -6.15
N TRP A 130 1.28 5.63 -7.10
CA TRP A 130 2.31 6.08 -8.03
C TRP A 130 3.39 6.90 -7.31
N GLU A 131 2.99 7.82 -6.44
CA GLU A 131 3.90 8.56 -5.56
C GLU A 131 4.72 7.62 -4.67
N ALA A 132 4.09 6.59 -4.08
CA ALA A 132 4.80 5.58 -3.31
C ALA A 132 5.83 4.81 -4.15
N LEU A 133 5.51 4.47 -5.39
CA LEU A 133 6.42 3.78 -6.30
C LEU A 133 7.58 4.69 -6.75
N GLN A 134 7.33 5.96 -7.06
CA GLN A 134 8.37 6.95 -7.37
C GLN A 134 9.29 7.17 -6.16
N TRP A 135 8.72 7.24 -4.97
CA TRP A 135 9.48 7.34 -3.73
C TRP A 135 10.36 6.11 -3.52
N VAL A 136 9.88 4.89 -3.75
CA VAL A 136 10.74 3.69 -3.73
C VAL A 136 11.89 3.84 -4.73
N ALA A 137 11.60 4.27 -5.97
CA ALA A 137 12.61 4.41 -7.02
C ALA A 137 13.69 5.47 -6.69
N SER A 138 13.35 6.51 -5.92
CA SER A 138 14.32 7.53 -5.50
C SER A 138 15.41 7.02 -4.54
N HIS A 139 15.34 5.77 -4.08
CA HIS A 139 16.34 5.13 -3.22
C HIS A 139 17.36 4.29 -4.02
N ALA A 140 17.19 4.19 -5.35
CA ALA A 140 17.94 3.28 -6.20
C ALA A 140 19.46 3.50 -6.21
N ASP A 141 19.91 4.74 -6.02
CA ASP A 141 21.33 5.10 -5.93
C ASP A 141 21.88 5.05 -4.50
N GLY A 142 21.06 4.63 -3.53
CA GLY A 142 21.41 4.57 -2.12
C GLY A 142 21.36 5.91 -1.38
N SER A 143 20.86 6.98 -2.00
CA SER A 143 20.81 8.33 -1.42
C SER A 143 19.41 8.76 -0.92
N GLY A 144 18.41 7.87 -1.00
CA GLY A 144 17.05 8.19 -0.61
C GLY A 144 16.87 8.39 0.90
N ALA A 145 15.69 8.86 1.31
CA ALA A 145 15.42 9.23 2.69
C ALA A 145 15.27 8.02 3.65
N GLU A 146 15.04 6.82 3.13
CA GLU A 146 14.79 5.60 3.91
C GLU A 146 15.98 4.63 3.89
N PRO A 147 16.74 4.51 5.00
CA PRO A 147 17.92 3.66 5.08
C PRO A 147 17.67 2.17 4.81
N TRP A 148 16.51 1.61 5.18
CA TRP A 148 16.21 0.21 4.92
C TRP A 148 16.17 -0.10 3.42
N LEU A 149 15.64 0.83 2.62
CA LEU A 149 15.62 0.67 1.17
C LEU A 149 17.01 0.87 0.58
N ASN A 150 17.72 1.93 0.97
CA ASN A 150 19.09 2.20 0.51
C ASN A 150 20.03 1.01 0.78
N ASN A 151 19.95 0.45 1.99
CA ASN A 151 20.89 -0.56 2.45
C ASN A 151 20.50 -1.97 1.99
N HIS A 152 19.21 -2.30 1.91
CA HIS A 152 18.78 -3.70 1.77
C HIS A 152 17.90 -3.99 0.55
N ALA A 153 17.41 -3.00 -0.21
CA ALA A 153 16.62 -3.28 -1.41
C ALA A 153 17.50 -3.56 -2.63
N ASP A 154 17.14 -4.59 -3.39
CA ASP A 154 17.61 -4.88 -4.75
C ASP A 154 16.65 -4.24 -5.76
N PHE A 155 16.96 -3.02 -6.21
CA PHE A 155 16.15 -2.29 -7.18
C PHE A 155 16.18 -2.90 -8.59
N GLY A 156 17.03 -3.90 -8.83
CA GLY A 156 16.97 -4.74 -10.03
C GLY A 156 15.84 -5.79 -9.98
N LYS A 157 15.15 -5.92 -8.84
CA LYS A 157 14.07 -6.90 -8.60
C LYS A 157 12.92 -6.26 -7.81
N VAL A 158 12.21 -5.35 -8.46
CA VAL A 158 11.01 -4.72 -7.91
C VAL A 158 9.77 -5.39 -8.45
N PHE A 159 8.86 -5.80 -7.57
CA PHE A 159 7.59 -6.44 -7.89
C PHE A 159 6.43 -5.54 -7.45
N LEU A 160 5.35 -5.54 -8.23
CA LEU A 160 4.09 -4.88 -7.88
C LEU A 160 3.06 -5.97 -7.57
N GLY A 161 2.38 -5.85 -6.43
CA GLY A 161 1.36 -6.83 -6.03
C GLY A 161 0.23 -6.18 -5.25
N GLY A 162 -0.88 -6.90 -5.15
CA GLY A 162 -2.08 -6.45 -4.45
C GLY A 162 -3.22 -7.43 -4.66
N ASP A 163 -4.28 -7.31 -3.88
CA ASP A 163 -5.48 -8.13 -3.98
C ASP A 163 -6.72 -7.29 -4.28
N SER A 164 -7.68 -7.82 -5.04
CA SER A 164 -8.95 -7.13 -5.33
C SER A 164 -8.74 -5.72 -5.90
N GLY A 165 -9.26 -4.67 -5.25
CA GLY A 165 -9.01 -3.26 -5.63
C GLY A 165 -7.53 -2.90 -5.66
N GLY A 166 -6.72 -3.48 -4.76
CA GLY A 166 -5.26 -3.32 -4.76
C GLY A 166 -4.61 -3.93 -6.00
N ALA A 167 -5.08 -5.09 -6.46
CA ALA A 167 -4.60 -5.69 -7.71
C ALA A 167 -4.91 -4.82 -8.94
N ASN A 168 -6.07 -4.15 -8.94
CA ASN A 168 -6.42 -3.18 -9.98
C ASN A 168 -5.44 -1.99 -9.98
N ILE A 169 -5.10 -1.45 -8.80
CA ILE A 169 -4.11 -0.37 -8.68
C ILE A 169 -2.73 -0.85 -9.15
N SER A 170 -2.27 -2.01 -8.68
CA SER A 170 -0.96 -2.57 -9.07
C SER A 170 -0.84 -2.82 -10.57
N HIS A 171 -1.92 -3.27 -11.22
CA HIS A 171 -1.98 -3.38 -12.67
C HIS A 171 -1.81 -2.02 -13.37
N THR A 172 -2.54 -1.00 -12.92
CA THR A 172 -2.42 0.37 -13.45
C THR A 172 -1.01 0.93 -13.28
N LEU A 173 -0.37 0.67 -12.13
CA LEU A 173 1.03 1.06 -11.91
C LEU A 173 1.97 0.37 -12.91
N ALA A 174 1.83 -0.94 -13.10
CA ALA A 174 2.65 -1.69 -14.05
C ALA A 174 2.51 -1.15 -15.48
N PHE A 175 1.26 -0.86 -15.90
CA PHE A 175 0.99 -0.24 -17.19
C PHE A 175 1.63 1.15 -17.30
N ARG A 176 1.54 1.97 -16.25
CA ARG A 176 2.16 3.32 -16.22
C ARG A 176 3.68 3.22 -16.35
N VAL A 177 4.34 2.31 -15.61
CA VAL A 177 5.79 2.05 -15.74
C VAL A 177 6.14 1.66 -17.19
N GLY A 178 5.40 0.75 -17.81
CA GLY A 178 5.64 0.36 -19.20
C GLY A 178 5.42 1.49 -20.22
N SER A 179 4.55 2.45 -19.90
CA SER A 179 4.16 3.54 -20.80
C SER A 179 5.07 4.76 -20.71
N VAL A 180 5.46 5.17 -19.50
CA VAL A 180 6.25 6.41 -19.28
C VAL A 180 7.65 6.14 -18.71
N GLY A 181 7.96 4.90 -18.35
CA GLY A 181 9.19 4.51 -17.70
C GLY A 181 9.23 4.87 -16.22
N LEU A 182 10.18 4.29 -15.50
CA LEU A 182 10.51 4.67 -14.12
C LEU A 182 12.02 4.44 -13.88
N PRO A 183 12.85 5.49 -13.92
CA PRO A 183 14.30 5.35 -13.73
C PRO A 183 14.66 4.76 -12.36
N GLY A 184 15.78 4.04 -12.30
CA GLY A 184 16.34 3.51 -11.05
C GLY A 184 15.78 2.15 -10.60
N VAL A 185 14.63 1.72 -11.12
CA VAL A 185 14.05 0.42 -10.76
C VAL A 185 13.79 -0.46 -11.97
N LYS A 186 14.06 -1.76 -11.84
CA LYS A 186 13.58 -2.78 -12.77
C LYS A 186 12.35 -3.42 -12.15
N VAL A 187 11.18 -2.94 -12.58
CA VAL A 187 9.91 -3.63 -12.30
C VAL A 187 9.93 -4.92 -13.10
N ALA A 188 9.96 -6.05 -12.41
CA ALA A 188 10.09 -7.36 -13.02
C ALA A 188 8.94 -7.59 -14.02
N ASP A 189 9.30 -7.79 -15.30
CA ASP A 189 8.46 -8.51 -16.25
C ASP A 189 8.99 -9.96 -16.34
N GLU A 190 8.15 -10.89 -16.79
CA GLU A 190 8.51 -12.31 -16.90
C GLU A 190 9.50 -12.60 -18.07
N ARG A 191 10.40 -11.67 -18.43
CA ARG A 191 11.31 -11.82 -19.58
C ARG A 191 12.79 -11.90 -19.20
#